data_AF-A0A1J3GF42-F1
#
_entry.id   AF-A0A1J3GF42-F1
#
_cell.length_a   1.000
_cell.length_b   1.000
_cell.length_c   1.000
_cell.angle_alpha   90.00
_cell.angle_beta   90.00
_cell.angle_gamma   90.00
#
_symmetry.space_group_name_H-M   'P 1'
#
loop_
_entity.id
_entity.type
_entity.pdbx_description
1 polymer ?
#
loop_
_entity_poly.entity_id
_entity_poly.type
_entity_poly.pdbx_seq_one_letter_code
_entity_poly.pdbx_strand_id
1 'polypeptide(L)'
;VKEVTEWMSKRSGIPVSDIRQHWLLLYNEDATQHLFEVSAGLDSLVLGESQILSQVNIVNRLVKESKGNGQVIRELFQKAISAGGRARNETNIGSGAVSLSSAAVELALKKLPGPAALSSAMVLVVGAGNMGKLVIKHLVAKGCTKMVVVNRSQEKVAAIREEMKPGVEIIYKPLDEMLACAAE
;
A
#
# COMPACT_ATOMS: atom_id res chain seq x y z
N VAL A 1 -1.14 6.42 -28.58
CA VAL A 1 -0.47 7.28 -27.57
C VAL A 1 -1.21 8.61 -27.37
N LYS A 2 -1.35 9.45 -28.41
CA LYS A 2 -2.07 10.75 -28.32
C LYS A 2 -3.46 10.66 -27.67
N GLU A 3 -4.31 9.73 -28.14
CA GLU A 3 -5.67 9.54 -27.62
C GLU A 3 -5.69 9.19 -26.12
N VAL A 4 -4.77 8.34 -25.67
CA VAL A 4 -4.65 7.96 -24.25
C VAL A 4 -4.23 9.16 -23.40
N THR A 5 -3.27 9.96 -23.88
CA THR A 5 -2.82 11.17 -23.17
C THR A 5 -3.92 12.23 -23.09
N GLU A 6 -4.68 12.42 -24.16
CA GLU A 6 -5.83 13.34 -24.19
C GLU A 6 -6.93 12.86 -23.24
N TRP A 7 -7.20 11.55 -23.20
CA TRP A 7 -8.12 10.95 -22.24
C TRP A 7 -7.65 11.17 -20.79
N MET A 8 -6.36 10.96 -20.50
CA MET A 8 -5.79 11.22 -19.17
C MET A 8 -5.94 12.69 -18.77
N SER A 9 -5.66 13.61 -19.68
CA SER A 9 -5.82 15.06 -19.46
C SER A 9 -7.27 15.41 -19.14
N LYS A 10 -8.22 14.94 -19.96
CA LYS A 10 -9.66 15.17 -19.74
C LYS A 10 -10.15 14.59 -18.40
N ARG A 11 -9.63 13.43 -18.00
CA ARG A 11 -10.05 12.75 -16.77
C ARG A 11 -9.45 13.36 -15.50
N SER A 12 -8.21 13.83 -15.56
CA SER A 12 -7.47 14.37 -14.42
C SER A 12 -7.61 15.89 -14.26
N GLY A 13 -7.95 16.61 -15.34
CA GLY A 13 -7.91 18.07 -15.40
C GLY A 13 -6.51 18.65 -15.59
N ILE A 14 -5.47 17.80 -15.73
CA ILE A 14 -4.08 18.23 -15.90
C ILE A 14 -3.81 18.48 -17.39
N PRO A 15 -3.15 19.60 -17.77
CA PRO A 15 -2.79 19.86 -19.16
C PRO A 15 -1.92 18.75 -19.79
N VAL A 16 -2.13 18.48 -21.08
CA VAL A 16 -1.33 17.49 -21.82
C VAL A 16 0.17 17.81 -21.79
N SER A 17 0.54 19.09 -21.80
CA SER A 17 1.94 19.54 -21.68
C SER A 17 2.60 19.00 -20.42
N ASP A 18 1.89 19.06 -19.30
CA ASP A 18 2.41 18.74 -17.98
C ASP A 18 2.46 17.22 -17.80
N ILE A 19 1.43 16.50 -18.29
CA ILE A 19 1.44 15.03 -18.31
C ILE A 19 2.66 14.51 -19.10
N ARG A 20 2.98 15.10 -20.25
CA ARG A 20 4.11 14.67 -21.08
C ARG A 20 5.47 14.86 -20.42
N GLN A 21 5.60 15.78 -19.48
CA GLN A 21 6.86 16.00 -18.75
C GLN A 21 7.15 14.88 -17.73
N HIS A 22 6.12 14.15 -17.31
CA HIS A 22 6.21 13.17 -16.21
C HIS A 22 5.78 11.75 -16.60
N TRP A 23 5.43 11.50 -17.86
CA TRP A 23 4.99 10.18 -18.28
C TRP A 23 6.15 9.19 -18.44
N LEU A 24 5.88 7.94 -18.12
CA LEU A 24 6.70 6.81 -18.54
C LEU A 24 6.01 6.14 -19.72
N LEU A 25 6.70 6.05 -20.87
CA LEU A 25 6.18 5.43 -22.08
C LEU A 25 7.11 4.30 -22.53
N LEU A 26 6.60 3.08 -22.44
CA LEU A 26 7.28 1.86 -22.85
C LEU A 26 6.47 1.15 -23.91
N TYR A 27 7.13 0.36 -24.76
CA TYR A 27 6.50 -0.37 -25.85
C TYR A 27 6.85 -1.85 -25.79
N ASN A 28 5.90 -2.71 -26.20
CA ASN A 28 6.12 -4.13 -26.45
C ASN A 28 6.85 -4.87 -25.31
N GLU A 29 8.08 -5.31 -25.55
CA GLU A 29 8.91 -6.05 -24.59
C GLU A 29 9.23 -5.22 -23.36
N ASP A 30 9.58 -3.94 -23.52
CA ASP A 30 9.89 -3.05 -22.40
C ASP A 30 8.67 -2.86 -21.48
N ALA A 31 7.48 -2.72 -22.08
CA ALA A 31 6.24 -2.61 -21.31
C ALA A 31 5.90 -3.92 -20.58
N THR A 32 6.19 -5.07 -21.19
CA THR A 32 6.00 -6.39 -20.60
C THR A 32 6.97 -6.61 -19.44
N GLN A 33 8.25 -6.30 -19.67
CA GLN A 33 9.31 -6.39 -18.69
C GLN A 33 9.02 -5.52 -17.47
N HIS A 34 8.65 -4.26 -17.69
CA HIS A 34 8.29 -3.36 -16.59
C HIS A 34 7.11 -3.88 -15.77
N LEU A 35 6.06 -4.41 -16.41
CA LEU A 35 4.95 -5.02 -15.66
C LEU A 35 5.41 -6.21 -14.82
N PHE A 36 6.35 -7.02 -15.30
CA PHE A 36 6.89 -8.15 -14.56
C PHE A 36 7.75 -7.69 -13.39
N GLU A 37 8.58 -6.66 -13.58
CA GLU A 37 9.39 -6.03 -12.53
C GLU A 37 8.51 -5.41 -11.44
N VAL A 38 7.48 -4.66 -11.81
CA VAL A 38 6.48 -4.10 -10.89
C VAL A 38 5.77 -5.23 -10.14
N SER A 39 5.33 -6.28 -10.84
CA SER A 39 4.64 -7.42 -10.22
C SER A 39 5.53 -8.22 -9.26
N ALA A 40 6.83 -8.32 -9.56
CA ALA A 40 7.84 -8.90 -8.68
C ALA A 40 8.16 -7.99 -7.49
N GLY A 41 7.83 -6.70 -7.56
CA GLY A 41 8.16 -5.70 -6.56
C GLY A 41 9.60 -5.20 -6.65
N LEU A 42 10.23 -5.34 -7.83
CA LEU A 42 11.57 -4.81 -8.14
C LEU A 42 11.52 -3.30 -8.38
N ASP A 43 10.44 -2.83 -8.99
CA ASP A 43 10.16 -1.40 -9.17
C ASP A 43 9.08 -0.95 -8.18
N SER A 44 9.49 -0.86 -6.90
CA SER A 44 8.65 -0.41 -5.79
C SER A 44 9.48 0.40 -4.82
N LEU A 45 8.85 1.40 -4.16
CA LEU A 45 9.47 2.15 -3.06
C LEU A 45 9.99 1.24 -1.96
N VAL A 46 9.33 0.09 -1.77
CA VAL A 46 9.84 -0.97 -0.91
C VAL A 46 9.94 -2.27 -1.70
N LEU A 47 11.20 -2.70 -1.88
CA LEU A 47 11.53 -3.91 -2.63
C LEU A 47 10.79 -5.11 -2.05
N GLY A 48 10.08 -5.83 -2.93
CA GLY A 48 9.37 -7.06 -2.58
C GLY A 48 8.01 -6.88 -1.90
N GLU A 49 7.46 -5.67 -1.81
CA GLU A 49 6.17 -5.42 -1.14
C GLU A 49 5.03 -6.29 -1.70
N SER A 50 4.36 -7.03 -0.82
CA SER A 50 3.35 -8.01 -1.22
C SER A 50 2.07 -7.44 -1.85
N GLN A 51 1.81 -6.16 -1.63
CA GLN A 51 0.58 -5.46 -2.02
C GLN A 51 0.47 -5.28 -3.54
N ILE A 52 1.58 -4.97 -4.23
CA ILE A 52 1.57 -4.72 -5.68
C ILE A 52 1.07 -5.95 -6.45
N LEU A 53 1.63 -7.14 -6.19
CA LEU A 53 1.15 -8.38 -6.83
C LEU A 53 -0.33 -8.65 -6.55
N SER A 54 -0.82 -8.31 -5.36
CA SER A 54 -2.25 -8.43 -5.02
C SER A 54 -3.11 -7.50 -5.87
N GLN A 55 -2.66 -6.26 -6.10
CA GLN A 55 -3.34 -5.31 -6.98
C GLN A 55 -3.36 -5.78 -8.43
N VAL A 56 -2.24 -6.30 -8.94
CA VAL A 56 -2.16 -6.89 -10.29
C VAL A 56 -3.13 -8.07 -10.43
N ASN A 57 -3.29 -8.89 -9.39
CA ASN A 57 -4.26 -9.98 -9.36
C ASN A 57 -5.72 -9.49 -9.39
N ILE A 58 -6.03 -8.38 -8.70
CA ILE A 58 -7.35 -7.74 -8.77
C ILE A 58 -7.63 -7.27 -10.20
N VAL A 59 -6.68 -6.59 -10.83
CA VAL A 59 -6.82 -6.13 -12.23
C VAL A 59 -7.04 -7.30 -13.17
N ASN A 60 -6.28 -8.39 -13.04
CA ASN A 60 -6.47 -9.58 -13.86
C ASN A 60 -7.90 -10.15 -13.78
N ARG A 61 -8.54 -10.13 -12.60
CA ARG A 61 -9.94 -10.54 -12.44
C ARG A 61 -10.89 -9.59 -13.18
N LEU A 62 -10.72 -8.28 -13.01
CA LEU A 62 -11.54 -7.27 -13.69
C LEU A 62 -11.41 -7.35 -15.22
N VAL A 63 -10.20 -7.58 -15.73
CA VAL A 63 -9.94 -7.70 -17.16
C VAL A 63 -10.62 -8.95 -17.75
N LYS A 64 -10.69 -10.05 -17.00
CA LYS A 64 -11.42 -11.27 -17.41
C LYS A 64 -12.94 -11.07 -17.49
N GLU A 65 -13.51 -10.24 -16.62
CA GLU A 65 -14.95 -9.97 -16.56
C GLU A 65 -15.41 -8.93 -17.61
N SER A 66 -14.49 -8.11 -18.11
CA SER A 66 -14.81 -7.05 -19.07
C SER A 66 -14.96 -7.56 -20.52
N LYS A 67 -15.97 -7.07 -21.23
CA LYS A 67 -16.23 -7.43 -22.64
C LYS A 67 -15.27 -6.77 -23.66
N GLY A 68 -14.56 -5.71 -23.27
CA GLY A 68 -13.76 -4.88 -24.17
C GLY A 68 -12.25 -5.14 -24.16
N ASN A 69 -11.74 -5.97 -23.24
CA ASN A 69 -10.30 -6.17 -23.13
C ASN A 69 -9.80 -7.24 -24.11
N GLY A 70 -8.76 -6.91 -24.87
CA GLY A 70 -8.12 -7.82 -25.82
C GLY A 70 -7.49 -9.02 -25.12
N GLN A 71 -7.51 -10.18 -25.78
CA GLN A 71 -6.88 -11.42 -25.29
C GLN A 71 -5.43 -11.22 -24.84
N VAL A 72 -4.69 -10.37 -25.57
CA VAL A 72 -3.29 -10.02 -25.28
C VAL A 72 -3.12 -9.43 -23.87
N ILE A 73 -3.99 -8.50 -23.45
CA ILE A 73 -3.89 -7.87 -22.13
C ILE A 73 -4.18 -8.89 -21.02
N ARG A 74 -5.16 -9.78 -21.23
CA ARG A 74 -5.44 -10.86 -20.25
C ARG A 74 -4.25 -11.77 -20.05
N GLU A 75 -3.64 -12.23 -21.14
CA GLU A 75 -2.48 -13.11 -21.09
C GLU A 75 -1.28 -12.42 -20.44
N LEU A 76 -1.06 -11.13 -20.75
CA LEU A 76 0.01 -10.33 -20.16
C LEU A 76 -0.12 -10.25 -18.62
N PHE A 77 -1.29 -9.89 -18.10
CA PHE A 77 -1.51 -9.82 -16.64
C PHE A 77 -1.42 -11.19 -15.96
N GLN A 78 -1.88 -12.26 -16.62
CA GLN A 78 -1.72 -13.62 -16.09
C GLN A 78 -0.23 -14.02 -15.98
N LYS A 79 0.56 -13.73 -17.02
CA LYS A 79 2.01 -13.98 -17.01
C LYS A 79 2.72 -13.14 -15.95
N ALA A 80 2.32 -11.88 -15.77
CA ALA A 80 2.88 -11.00 -14.75
C ALA A 80 2.66 -11.53 -13.33
N ILE A 81 1.48 -12.08 -13.03
CA ILE A 81 1.19 -12.71 -11.74
C ILE A 81 2.08 -13.93 -11.50
N SER A 82 2.25 -14.76 -12.55
CA SER A 82 3.13 -15.93 -12.46
C SER A 82 4.59 -15.52 -12.23
N ALA A 83 5.09 -14.53 -12.97
CA ALA A 83 6.45 -14.00 -12.81
C ALA A 83 6.68 -13.43 -11.40
N GLY A 84 5.76 -12.59 -10.90
CA GLY A 84 5.86 -12.03 -9.55
C GLY A 84 5.77 -13.08 -8.45
N GLY A 85 4.93 -14.11 -8.63
CA GLY A 85 4.84 -15.25 -7.71
C GLY A 85 6.13 -16.08 -7.68
N ARG A 86 6.71 -16.37 -8.85
CA ARG A 86 8.00 -17.07 -8.96
C ARG A 86 9.12 -16.27 -8.32
N ALA A 87 9.24 -14.97 -8.61
CA ALA A 87 10.26 -14.12 -8.01
C ALA A 87 10.24 -14.19 -6.47
N ARG A 88 9.06 -14.24 -5.84
CA ARG A 88 8.92 -14.34 -4.38
C ARG A 88 9.19 -15.72 -3.81
N ASN A 89 8.83 -16.78 -4.53
CA ASN A 89 8.97 -18.15 -4.06
C ASN A 89 10.38 -18.71 -4.31
N GLU A 90 11.01 -18.29 -5.41
CA GLU A 90 12.31 -18.77 -5.87
C GLU A 90 13.47 -17.88 -5.39
N THR A 91 13.19 -16.70 -4.82
CA THR A 91 14.20 -15.78 -4.32
C THR A 91 13.84 -15.21 -2.94
N ASN A 92 14.80 -14.53 -2.30
CA ASN A 92 14.60 -13.85 -1.03
C ASN A 92 13.91 -12.48 -1.15
N ILE A 93 13.41 -12.08 -2.33
CA ILE A 93 12.76 -10.77 -2.46
C ILE A 93 11.49 -10.65 -1.60
N GLY A 94 10.80 -11.76 -1.35
CA GLY A 94 9.62 -11.78 -0.47
C GLY A 94 9.96 -11.94 1.02
N SER A 95 11.18 -12.35 1.37
CA SER A 95 11.57 -12.61 2.75
C SER A 95 12.08 -11.33 3.42
N GLY A 96 11.48 -10.96 4.54
CA GLY A 96 11.84 -9.72 5.25
C GLY A 96 11.49 -8.43 4.52
N ALA A 97 10.70 -8.48 3.43
CA ALA A 97 10.24 -7.29 2.72
C ALA A 97 9.55 -6.34 3.71
N VAL A 98 10.21 -5.20 3.94
CA VAL A 98 9.64 -4.09 4.70
C VAL A 98 8.37 -3.66 3.95
N SER A 99 7.27 -3.44 4.65
CA SER A 99 6.09 -2.84 4.01
C SER A 99 6.23 -1.31 4.01
N LEU A 100 5.54 -0.59 3.13
CA LEU A 100 5.49 0.87 3.20
C LEU A 100 5.03 1.34 4.60
N SER A 101 4.07 0.62 5.20
CA SER A 101 3.61 0.86 6.57
C SER A 101 4.71 0.69 7.62
N SER A 102 5.59 -0.30 7.47
CA SER A 102 6.75 -0.50 8.33
C SER A 102 7.76 0.63 8.20
N ALA A 103 8.09 0.99 6.94
CA ALA A 103 9.02 2.08 6.66
C ALA A 103 8.53 3.42 7.22
N ALA A 104 7.22 3.68 7.15
CA ALA A 104 6.61 4.86 7.76
C ALA A 104 6.78 4.90 9.28
N VAL A 105 6.58 3.76 9.97
CA VAL A 105 6.81 3.65 11.42
C VAL A 105 8.29 3.86 11.75
N GLU A 106 9.22 3.19 11.05
CA GLU A 106 10.67 3.38 11.24
C GLU A 106 11.09 4.83 11.04
N LEU A 107 10.54 5.51 10.04
CA LEU A 107 10.81 6.92 9.79
C LEU A 107 10.30 7.80 10.94
N ALA A 108 9.09 7.54 11.44
CA ALA A 108 8.55 8.26 12.59
C ALA A 108 9.45 8.10 13.81
N LEU A 109 9.95 6.88 14.08
CA LEU A 109 10.85 6.62 15.20
C LEU A 109 12.17 7.35 15.11
N LYS A 110 12.76 7.43 13.93
CA LYS A 110 13.99 8.19 13.70
C LYS A 110 13.81 9.69 13.92
N LYS A 111 12.58 10.20 13.83
CA LYS A 111 12.26 11.61 14.05
C LYS A 111 11.88 11.94 15.50
N LEU A 112 11.51 10.94 16.29
CA LEU A 112 11.20 11.12 17.70
C LEU A 112 12.50 11.17 18.54
N PRO A 113 12.57 12.02 19.58
CA PRO A 113 13.76 12.14 20.42
C PRO A 113 13.85 10.99 21.44
N GLY A 114 14.99 10.30 21.43
CA GLY A 114 15.39 9.35 22.48
C GLY A 114 14.93 7.89 22.30
N PRO A 115 15.56 6.93 23.01
CA PRO A 115 15.37 5.49 22.80
C PRO A 115 14.04 4.93 23.34
N ALA A 116 13.30 5.68 24.16
CA ALA A 116 12.01 5.28 24.75
C ALA A 116 10.82 6.12 24.25
N ALA A 117 10.96 6.75 23.07
CA ALA A 117 9.99 7.74 22.62
C ALA A 117 8.59 7.15 22.37
N LEU A 118 8.46 5.90 21.91
CA LEU A 118 7.17 5.29 21.61
C LEU A 118 6.30 4.99 22.83
N SER A 119 6.91 4.60 23.96
CA SER A 119 6.15 4.26 25.16
C SER A 119 5.56 5.49 25.84
N SER A 120 6.10 6.67 25.55
CA SER A 120 5.62 7.97 26.05
C SER A 120 4.90 8.80 24.98
N ALA A 121 4.99 8.41 23.70
CA ALA A 121 4.33 9.12 22.62
C ALA A 121 2.83 8.81 22.58
N MET A 122 2.04 9.85 22.33
CA MET A 122 0.64 9.70 21.95
C MET A 122 0.59 9.38 20.46
N VAL A 123 0.07 8.19 20.13
CA VAL A 123 0.01 7.71 18.75
C VAL A 123 -1.43 7.73 18.27
N LEU A 124 -1.68 8.48 17.20
CA LEU A 124 -2.94 8.53 16.48
C LEU A 124 -2.80 7.85 15.11
N VAL A 125 -3.63 6.85 14.84
CA VAL A 125 -3.73 6.20 13.53
C VAL A 125 -5.08 6.54 12.92
N VAL A 126 -5.07 7.20 11.75
CA VAL A 126 -6.29 7.51 11.01
C VAL A 126 -6.52 6.46 9.93
N GLY A 127 -7.58 5.67 10.12
CA GLY A 127 -8.02 4.60 9.23
C GLY A 127 -7.57 3.21 9.68
N ALA A 128 -8.52 2.26 9.68
CA ALA A 128 -8.30 0.86 10.04
C ALA A 128 -8.44 -0.09 8.84
N GLY A 129 -7.95 0.34 7.68
CA GLY A 129 -7.87 -0.48 6.47
C GLY A 129 -6.63 -1.39 6.46
N ASN A 130 -6.35 -2.03 5.31
CA ASN A 130 -5.20 -2.93 5.17
C ASN A 130 -3.87 -2.27 5.59
N MET A 131 -3.61 -1.03 5.14
CA MET A 131 -2.40 -0.30 5.55
C MET A 131 -2.42 0.11 7.02
N GLY A 132 -3.55 0.63 7.53
CA GLY A 132 -3.67 1.03 8.94
C GLY A 132 -3.42 -0.13 9.90
N LYS A 133 -3.93 -1.31 9.57
CA LYS A 133 -3.66 -2.55 10.32
C LYS A 133 -2.17 -2.92 10.33
N LEU A 134 -1.47 -2.76 9.20
CA LEU A 134 -0.02 -3.00 9.14
C LEU A 134 0.75 -1.97 9.97
N VAL A 135 0.36 -0.69 9.92
CA VAL A 135 0.96 0.36 10.76
C VAL A 135 0.80 0.01 12.25
N ILE A 136 -0.41 -0.35 12.68
CA ILE A 136 -0.70 -0.76 14.06
C ILE A 136 0.18 -1.96 14.47
N LYS A 137 0.26 -3.00 13.64
CA LYS A 137 1.10 -4.18 13.91
C LYS A 137 2.59 -3.80 14.09
N HIS A 138 3.10 -2.90 13.27
CA HIS A 138 4.49 -2.44 13.37
C HIS A 138 4.73 -1.54 14.59
N LEU A 139 3.80 -0.65 14.93
CA LEU A 139 3.86 0.16 16.15
C LEU A 139 3.92 -0.72 17.39
N VAL A 140 3.04 -1.73 17.48
CA VAL A 140 3.03 -2.69 18.60
C VAL A 140 4.35 -3.48 18.65
N ALA A 141 4.86 -3.95 17.51
CA ALA A 141 6.14 -4.67 17.45
C ALA A 141 7.33 -3.81 17.90
N LYS A 142 7.21 -2.48 17.79
CA LYS A 142 8.20 -1.49 18.25
C LYS A 142 7.96 -0.99 19.68
N GLY A 143 6.99 -1.55 20.39
CA GLY A 143 6.74 -1.25 21.81
C GLY A 143 5.68 -0.18 22.07
N CYS A 144 4.89 0.22 21.07
CA CYS A 144 3.71 1.06 21.29
C CYS A 144 2.63 0.27 22.03
N THR A 145 2.34 0.64 23.27
CA THR A 145 1.33 -0.03 24.11
C THR A 145 0.00 0.69 24.15
N LYS A 146 -0.05 1.98 23.79
CA LYS A 146 -1.28 2.78 23.77
C LYS A 146 -1.39 3.58 22.47
N MET A 147 -2.56 3.54 21.84
CA MET A 147 -2.84 4.33 20.64
C MET A 147 -4.33 4.62 20.48
N VAL A 148 -4.63 5.72 19.81
CA VAL A 148 -5.98 6.07 19.34
C VAL A 148 -6.09 5.70 17.87
N VAL A 149 -7.15 4.99 17.49
CA VAL A 149 -7.45 4.63 16.11
C VAL A 149 -8.77 5.29 15.72
N VAL A 150 -8.66 6.26 14.82
CA VAL A 150 -9.80 6.97 14.24
C VAL A 150 -10.27 6.22 13.01
N ASN A 151 -11.54 5.82 12.95
CA ASN A 151 -12.07 5.10 11.78
C ASN A 151 -13.57 5.33 11.58
N ARG A 152 -14.06 5.11 10.35
CA ARG A 152 -15.50 5.18 10.05
C ARG A 152 -16.30 3.99 10.62
N SER A 153 -15.66 2.84 10.79
CA SER A 153 -16.29 1.60 11.26
C SER A 153 -15.59 1.12 12.52
N GLN A 154 -16.34 1.07 13.62
CA GLN A 154 -15.87 0.54 14.90
C GLN A 154 -15.52 -0.94 14.81
N GLU A 155 -16.31 -1.72 14.08
CA GLU A 155 -16.12 -3.17 13.90
C GLU A 155 -14.74 -3.51 13.35
N LYS A 156 -14.23 -2.71 12.40
CA LYS A 156 -12.87 -2.91 11.86
C LYS A 156 -11.79 -2.71 12.92
N VAL A 157 -11.97 -1.73 13.82
CA VAL A 157 -11.01 -1.48 14.91
C VAL A 157 -11.11 -2.57 15.97
N ALA A 158 -12.32 -3.03 16.29
CA ALA A 158 -12.53 -4.16 17.20
C ALA A 158 -11.87 -5.44 16.67
N ALA A 159 -12.06 -5.77 15.39
CA ALA A 159 -11.41 -6.93 14.77
C ALA A 159 -9.88 -6.85 14.81
N ILE A 160 -9.29 -5.66 14.62
CA ILE A 160 -7.84 -5.46 14.77
C ILE A 160 -7.42 -5.69 16.22
N ARG A 161 -8.19 -5.20 17.20
CA ARG A 161 -7.89 -5.35 18.63
C ARG A 161 -7.85 -6.82 19.05
N GLU A 162 -8.79 -7.65 18.56
CA GLU A 162 -8.82 -9.10 18.84
C GLU A 162 -7.58 -9.84 18.29
N GLU A 163 -6.93 -9.32 17.24
CA GLU A 163 -5.69 -9.89 16.71
C GLU A 163 -4.42 -9.46 17.48
N MET A 164 -4.52 -8.51 18.41
CA MET A 164 -3.36 -7.96 19.12
C MET A 164 -3.03 -8.76 20.39
N LYS A 165 -1.75 -8.69 20.78
CA LYS A 165 -1.29 -9.29 22.05
C LYS A 165 -1.96 -8.60 23.26
N PRO A 166 -2.18 -9.31 24.37
CA PRO A 166 -2.62 -8.71 25.63
C PRO A 166 -1.69 -7.56 26.06
N GLY A 167 -2.25 -6.46 26.56
CA GLY A 167 -1.49 -5.30 27.04
C GLY A 167 -1.37 -4.14 26.05
N VAL A 168 -1.98 -4.23 24.86
CA VAL A 168 -2.09 -3.10 23.91
C VAL A 168 -3.46 -2.43 24.05
N GLU A 169 -3.48 -1.18 24.50
CA GLU A 169 -4.67 -0.34 24.57
C GLU A 169 -4.90 0.37 23.23
N ILE A 170 -5.90 -0.08 22.48
CA ILE A 170 -6.35 0.57 21.24
C ILE A 170 -7.68 1.26 21.52
N ILE A 171 -7.71 2.59 21.54
CA ILE A 171 -8.93 3.38 21.75
C ILE A 171 -9.56 3.68 20.40
N TYR A 172 -10.82 3.31 20.20
CA TYR A 172 -11.56 3.67 19.00
C TYR A 172 -12.14 5.09 19.13
N LYS A 173 -12.02 5.86 18.05
CA LYS A 173 -12.68 7.15 17.89
C LYS A 173 -13.34 7.26 16.50
N PRO A 174 -14.54 7.85 16.40
CA PRO A 174 -15.19 8.06 15.11
C PRO A 174 -14.46 9.15 14.30
N LEU A 175 -14.65 9.15 12.98
CA LEU A 175 -13.87 10.02 12.06
C LEU A 175 -14.13 11.52 12.25
N ASP A 176 -15.31 11.90 12.71
CA ASP A 176 -15.69 13.26 13.07
C ASP A 176 -14.93 13.80 14.29
N GLU A 177 -14.51 12.93 15.22
CA GLU A 177 -13.66 13.31 16.35
C GLU A 177 -12.17 13.43 16.00
N MET A 178 -11.75 13.21 14.74
CA MET A 178 -10.35 13.18 14.32
C MET A 178 -9.54 14.40 14.78
N LEU A 179 -10.10 15.61 14.60
CA LEU A 179 -9.39 16.85 14.93
C LEU A 179 -9.21 17.02 16.44
N ALA A 180 -10.18 16.59 17.26
CA ALA A 180 -10.06 16.62 18.71
C ALA A 180 -8.93 15.68 19.17
N CYS A 181 -8.87 14.47 18.62
CA CYS A 181 -7.82 13.51 18.95
C CYS A 181 -6.41 13.90 18.48
N ALA A 182 -6.30 14.78 17.49
CA ALA A 182 -5.01 15.28 17.00
C ALA A 182 -4.48 16.49 17.80
N ALA A 183 -5.35 17.13 18.57
CA ALA A 183 -5.02 18.29 19.41
C ALA A 183 -4.65 17.92 20.86
N GLU A 184 -4.93 16.67 21.25
CA GLU A 184 -4.55 16.05 22.52
C GLU A 184 -3.11 15.52 22.48
#